data_AF-A0A8K0NYG8-F1
#
_entry.id   AF-A0A8K0NYG8-F1
#
_cell.length_a   1.000
_cell.length_b   1.000
_cell.length_c   1.000
_cell.angle_alpha   90.00
_cell.angle_beta   90.00
_cell.angle_gamma   90.00
#
_symmetry.space_group_name_H-M   'P 1'
#
loop_
_entity.id
_entity.type
_entity.pdbx_description
1 polymer ?
#
loop_
_entity_poly.entity_id
_entity_poly.type
_entity_poly.pdbx_seq_one_letter_code
_entity_poly.pdbx_strand_id
1 'polypeptide(L)' 'MVLIVLGAVIAVFFAGWVKSFIHSEIVLRNGSHTFEWWRRPPVTPVMSIYIYNVTNADEFLNDGVKPVLQELGPFVY' A
#
# COMPACT_ATOMS: atom_id res chain seq x y z
N MET A 1 -1.74 -42.69 22.88
CA MET A 1 -3.04 -42.02 23.15
C MET A 1 -2.84 -40.61 23.68
N VAL A 2 -2.07 -40.41 24.75
CA VAL A 2 -1.82 -39.07 25.37
C VAL A 2 -1.23 -38.04 24.39
N LEU A 3 -0.24 -38.43 23.57
CA LEU A 3 0.38 -37.53 22.58
C LEU A 3 -0.60 -37.04 21.49
N ILE A 4 -1.55 -37.90 21.09
CA ILE A 4 -2.56 -37.57 20.07
C ILE A 4 -3.56 -36.57 20.65
N VAL A 5 -3.99 -36.77 21.90
CA VAL A 5 -4.90 -35.85 22.61
C VAL A 5 -4.21 -34.49 22.82
N LEU A 6 -2.93 -34.49 23.21
CA LEU A 6 -2.16 -33.26 23.40
C LEU A 6 -2.00 -32.49 22.07
N GLY A 7 -1.69 -33.19 20.98
CA GLY A 7 -1.59 -32.58 19.65
C GLY A 7 -2.91 -31.98 19.17
N ALA A 8 -4.03 -32.67 19.41
CA ALA A 8 -5.36 -32.15 19.07
C ALA A 8 -5.73 -30.91 19.88
N VAL A 9 -5.42 -30.89 21.18
CA VAL A 9 -5.61 -29.72 22.05
C VAL A 9 -4.79 -28.54 21.53
N ILE A 10 -3.49 -28.74 21.28
CA ILE A 10 -2.61 -27.68 20.75
C ILE A 10 -3.16 -27.14 19.43
N ALA A 11 -3.59 -27.99 18.50
CA ALA A 11 -4.12 -27.57 17.21
C ALA A 11 -5.38 -26.69 17.34
N VAL A 12 -6.29 -27.02 18.27
CA VAL A 12 -7.51 -26.24 18.51
C VAL A 12 -7.20 -24.87 19.13
N PHE A 13 -6.27 -24.81 20.09
CA PHE A 13 -5.93 -23.56 20.78
C PHE A 13 -4.98 -22.66 19.98
N PHE A 14 -4.16 -23.23 19.10
CA PHE A 14 -3.16 -22.49 18.31
C PHE A 14 -3.82 -21.43 17.41
N ALA A 15 -4.92 -21.75 16.74
CA ALA A 15 -5.61 -20.80 15.87
C ALA A 15 -6.13 -19.57 16.64
N GLY A 16 -6.68 -19.77 17.83
CA GLY A 16 -7.17 -18.68 18.69
C GLY A 16 -6.04 -17.82 19.25
N TRP A 17 -4.93 -18.46 19.64
CA TRP A 17 -3.73 -17.77 20.12
C TRP A 17 -3.08 -16.92 19.03
N VAL A 18 -2.89 -17.49 17.83
CA VAL A 18 -2.35 -16.76 16.66
C VAL A 18 -3.26 -15.59 16.28
N LYS A 19 -4.58 -15.79 16.23
CA LYS A 19 -5.52 -14.70 15.92
C LYS A 19 -5.45 -13.56 16.95
N SER A 20 -5.30 -13.89 18.23
CA SER A 20 -5.19 -12.90 19.30
C SER A 20 -3.88 -12.12 19.21
N PHE A 21 -2.77 -12.82 18.94
CA PHE A 21 -1.45 -12.21 18.74
C PHE A 21 -1.41 -11.27 17.53
N ILE A 22 -1.98 -11.69 16.40
CA ILE A 22 -2.10 -10.87 15.20
C ILE A 22 -2.95 -9.62 15.49
N HIS A 23 -4.07 -9.78 16.21
CA HIS A 23 -4.92 -8.64 16.56
C HIS A 23 -4.20 -7.67 17.50
N SER A 24 -3.40 -8.14 18.46
CA SER A 24 -2.63 -7.23 19.33
C SER A 24 -1.55 -6.45 18.59
N GLU A 25 -0.94 -7.02 17.55
CA GLU A 25 0.14 -6.38 16.80
C GLU A 25 -0.39 -5.38 15.75
N ILE A 26 -1.48 -5.73 15.06
CA ILE A 26 -2.07 -4.88 14.00
C ILE A 26 -2.86 -3.70 14.58
N VAL A 27 -3.39 -3.81 15.80
CA VAL A 27 -4.12 -2.69 16.42
C VAL A 27 -3.11 -1.59 16.76
N LEU A 28 -3.45 -0.36 16.38
CA LEU A 28 -2.67 0.84 16.66
C LEU A 28 -2.70 1.14 18.17
N ARG A 29 -1.80 0.51 18.93
CA ARG A 29 -1.54 0.79 20.34
C ARG A 29 -0.11 1.30 20.49
N ASN A 30 0.08 2.18 21.46
CA ASN A 30 1.38 2.72 21.79
C ASN A 30 2.34 1.57 22.17
N GLY A 31 3.38 1.34 21.38
CA GLY A 31 4.34 0.24 21.53
C GLY A 31 4.21 -0.95 20.56
N SER A 32 3.20 -1.00 19.67
CA SER A 32 3.16 -2.01 18.60
C SER A 32 4.06 -1.63 17.42
N HIS A 33 4.60 -2.64 16.71
CA HIS A 33 5.47 -2.42 15.56
C HIS A 33 4.74 -1.70 14.41
N THR A 34 3.44 -1.96 14.24
CA THR A 34 2.57 -1.26 13.28
C THR A 34 2.48 0.24 13.56
N PHE A 35 2.46 0.67 14.83
CA PHE A 35 2.46 2.09 15.18
C PHE A 35 3.79 2.78 14.82
N GLU A 36 4.93 2.13 15.07
CA GLU A 36 6.25 2.67 14.69
C GLU A 36 6.41 2.79 13.18
N TRP A 37 5.91 1.83 12.41
CA TRP A 37 5.92 1.89 10.94
C TRP A 37 4.98 2.96 10.39
N TRP A 38 3.83 3.20 11.03
CA TRP A 38 2.94 4.31 10.67
C TRP A 38 3.60 5.66 10.99
N ARG A 39 4.28 5.77 12.14
CA ARG A 39 4.98 7.00 12.57
C ARG A 39 6.22 7.30 11.72
N ARG A 40 6.98 6.27 11.36
CA ARG A 40 8.25 6.35 10.61
C ARG A 40 8.26 5.24 9.56
N PRO A 41 7.60 5.45 8.40
CA PRO A 41 7.60 4.45 7.35
C PRO A 41 9.05 4.20 6.90
N PRO A 42 9.48 2.93 6.77
CA PRO A 42 10.83 2.58 6.35
C PRO A 42 11.07 2.83 4.85
N VAL A 43 10.02 3.15 4.11
CA VAL A 43 10.06 3.42 2.66
C VAL A 43 9.70 4.87 2.41
N THR A 44 10.51 5.55 1.62
CA THR A 44 10.21 6.88 1.10
C THR A 44 9.34 6.73 -0.14
N PRO A 45 8.07 7.17 -0.13
CA PRO A 45 7.26 7.17 -1.34
C PRO A 45 7.88 8.15 -2.32
N VAL A 46 8.14 7.68 -3.55
CA VAL A 46 8.63 8.50 -4.65
C VAL A 46 7.46 8.76 -5.58
N MET A 47 7.12 10.03 -5.82
CA MET A 47 6.04 10.40 -6.72
C MET A 47 6.61 10.86 -8.06
N SER A 48 6.37 10.09 -9.12
CA SER A 48 6.75 10.46 -10.49
C SER A 48 5.55 11.05 -11.22
N ILE A 49 5.61 12.35 -11.53
CA ILE A 49 4.55 13.05 -12.27
C ILE A 49 4.95 13.14 -13.75
N TYR A 50 4.03 12.72 -14.63
CA TYR A 50 4.13 12.85 -16.08
C TYR A 50 3.06 13.81 -16.56
N ILE A 51 3.47 14.84 -17.31
CA ILE A 51 2.58 15.87 -17.84
C ILE A 51 2.53 15.71 -19.35
N TYR A 52 1.33 15.67 -19.92
CA TYR A 52 1.13 15.69 -21.37
C TYR A 52 0.89 17.12 -21.84
N ASN A 53 1.89 17.72 -22.47
CA ASN A 53 1.79 19.03 -23.10
C ASN A 53 1.01 18.92 -24.43
N VAL A 54 0.00 19.76 -24.62
CA VAL A 54 -0.78 19.81 -25.86
C VAL A 54 -0.15 20.87 -26.77
N THR A 55 0.51 20.47 -27.85
CA THR A 55 1.23 21.41 -28.72
C THR A 55 0.32 22.15 -29.70
N ASN A 56 -0.88 21.65 -29.97
CA ASN A 56 -1.88 22.24 -30.88
C ASN A 56 -3.21 22.56 -30.16
N ALA A 57 -3.13 23.24 -29.01
CA ALA A 57 -4.31 23.54 -28.20
C ALA A 57 -5.37 24.37 -28.98
N ASP A 58 -4.94 25.38 -29.74
CA ASP A 58 -5.85 26.26 -30.47
C ASP A 58 -6.59 25.55 -31.61
N GLU A 59 -5.90 24.69 -32.36
CA GLU A 59 -6.49 23.89 -33.44
C GLU A 59 -7.43 22.81 -32.89
N PHE A 60 -7.07 22.19 -31.76
CA PHE A 60 -7.94 21.24 -31.08
C PHE A 60 -9.24 21.89 -30.60
N LEU A 61 -9.16 23.10 -30.03
CA LEU A 61 -10.30 23.79 -29.46
C LEU A 61 -11.21 24.44 -30.51
N ASN A 62 -10.64 24.98 -31.59
CA ASN A 62 -11.40 25.74 -32.58
C ASN A 62 -11.82 24.90 -33.80
N ASP A 63 -10.95 24.01 -34.28
CA ASP A 63 -11.14 23.31 -35.56
C ASP A 63 -11.48 21.81 -35.37
N GLY A 64 -11.55 21.33 -34.12
CA GLY A 64 -11.89 19.94 -33.80
C GLY A 64 -10.84 18.93 -34.24
N VAL A 65 -9.59 19.38 -34.47
CA VAL A 65 -8.49 18.54 -34.94
C VAL A 65 -7.92 17.72 -33.80
N LYS A 66 -7.41 16.51 -34.06
CA LYS A 66 -6.87 15.63 -33.01
C LYS A 66 -5.75 16.34 -32.21
N PRO A 67 -5.76 16.27 -30.86
CA PRO A 67 -4.70 16.87 -30.06
C PRO A 67 -3.39 16.08 -30.20
N VAL A 68 -2.29 16.82 -30.31
CA VAL A 68 -0.91 16.35 -30.34
C VAL A 68 -0.33 16.52 -28.94
N LEU A 69 -0.04 15.38 -28.30
CA LEU A 69 0.48 15.34 -26.95
C LEU A 69 1.99 15.08 -26.97
N GLN A 70 2.73 15.85 -26.17
CA GLN A 70 4.13 15.62 -25.86
C GLN A 70 4.26 15.27 -24.38
N GLU A 71 4.79 14.08 -24.10
CA GLU A 71 5.08 13.66 -22.72
C GLU A 71 6.27 14.45 -22.15
N LEU A 72 6.07 15.05 -20.98
CA LEU A 72 7.08 15.78 -20.22
C LEU A 72 7.20 15.15 -18.83
N GLY A 73 8.40 14.69 -18.49
CA GLY A 73 8.69 14.07 -17.20
C GLY A 73 9.81 13.05 -17.26
N PRO A 74 10.05 12.32 -16.16
CA PRO A 74 9.33 12.42 -14.89
C PRO A 74 9.79 13.60 -14.03
N PHE A 75 8.84 14.29 -13.38
CA PHE A 75 9.12 15.18 -12.25
C PHE A 75 8.98 14.39 -10.95
N VAL A 76 10.10 14.16 -10.26
CA VAL A 76 10.20 13.27 -9.10
C VAL A 76 10.25 14.07 -7.80
N TYR A 77 9.34 13.77 -6.86
CA TYR A 77 9.25 14.37 -5.53
C TYR A 77 9.22 13.31 -4.42
#